data_AF-A0A4R4SAF9-F1
#
_entry.id   AF-A0A4R4SAF9-F1
#
_cell.length_a   1.000
_cell.length_b   1.000
_cell.length_c   1.000
_cell.angle_alpha   90.00
_cell.angle_beta   90.00
_cell.angle_gamma   90.00
#
_symmetry.space_group_name_H-M   'P 1'
#
loop_
_entity.id
_entity.type
_entity.pdbx_description
1 polymer ?
#
loop_
_entity_poly.entity_id
_entity_poly.type
_entity_poly.pdbx_seq_one_letter_code
_entity_poly.pdbx_strand_id
1 'polypeptide(L)'
;MPDSDALLHYTSITEPQPLYVSLDDNSPAYTMHLIVANTRDTPVYCNKITLYLPSGSHEADLVGAGKISAINGECSASWTFKRVSDTEITITPPNNKTAGFVGIKDQDIKSALYIAALRITLRNLHINTRIGTARIEITENTGETNNEAGFFRKWHYYPVTKFPR
;
A
#
# COMPACT_ATOMS: atom_id res chain seq x y z
N MET A 1 -12.17 -17.16 -2.58
CA MET A 1 -11.43 -16.10 -3.30
C MET A 1 -10.03 -16.66 -3.51
N PRO A 2 -9.34 -16.42 -4.64
CA PRO A 2 -7.98 -16.91 -4.75
C PRO A 2 -7.16 -16.25 -3.64
N ASP A 3 -6.45 -17.06 -2.87
CA ASP A 3 -5.49 -16.61 -1.88
C ASP A 3 -4.47 -15.70 -2.58
N SER A 4 -4.02 -14.66 -1.89
CA SER A 4 -3.03 -13.75 -2.46
C SER A 4 -1.72 -14.50 -2.74
N ASP A 5 -1.19 -14.34 -3.94
CA ASP A 5 0.11 -14.92 -4.30
C ASP A 5 1.31 -14.10 -3.79
N ALA A 6 1.05 -12.96 -3.13
CA ALA A 6 2.08 -12.10 -2.57
C ALA A 6 2.89 -12.83 -1.50
N LEU A 7 4.20 -12.61 -1.54
CA LEU A 7 5.14 -13.05 -0.51
C LEU A 7 5.16 -12.08 0.67
N LEU A 8 4.95 -10.77 0.42
CA LEU A 8 4.89 -9.75 1.45
C LEU A 8 3.47 -9.59 2.00
N HIS A 9 3.40 -9.22 3.27
CA HIS A 9 2.18 -8.88 3.98
C HIS A 9 1.96 -7.37 3.97
N TYR A 10 0.69 -6.96 3.78
CA TYR A 10 0.27 -5.57 3.71
C TYR A 10 -0.78 -5.28 4.78
N THR A 11 -0.57 -4.19 5.54
CA THR A 11 -1.53 -3.67 6.51
C THR A 11 -1.54 -2.15 6.50
N SER A 12 -2.61 -1.50 6.93
CA SER A 12 -2.74 -0.05 6.89
C SER A 12 -3.17 0.55 8.22
N ILE A 13 -2.62 1.72 8.53
CA ILE A 13 -3.11 2.61 9.58
C ILE A 13 -3.60 3.89 8.89
N THR A 14 -4.76 4.41 9.29
CA THR A 14 -5.30 5.67 8.75
C THR A 14 -5.35 6.74 9.82
N GLU A 15 -5.15 7.98 9.41
CA GLU A 15 -5.22 9.16 10.28
C GLU A 15 -6.14 10.20 9.61
N PRO A 16 -7.33 10.50 10.19
CA PRO A 16 -7.91 9.87 11.39
C PRO A 16 -8.33 8.40 11.18
N GLN A 17 -8.56 7.69 12.29
CA GLN A 17 -9.09 6.32 12.33
C GLN A 17 -10.46 6.28 13.03
N PRO A 18 -11.47 5.57 12.50
CA PRO A 18 -11.47 4.86 11.22
C PRO A 18 -11.55 5.81 10.01
N LEU A 19 -11.41 5.24 8.81
CA LEU A 19 -11.57 5.98 7.56
C LEU A 19 -13.07 6.25 7.31
N TYR A 20 -13.52 7.50 7.38
CA TYR A 20 -14.89 7.87 7.05
C TYR A 20 -15.02 8.37 5.61
N VAL A 21 -16.19 8.18 5.02
CA VAL A 21 -16.55 8.83 3.75
C VAL A 21 -16.51 10.36 3.90
N SER A 22 -16.12 11.04 2.83
CA SER A 22 -16.26 12.50 2.78
C SER A 22 -17.74 12.88 2.74
N LEU A 23 -18.10 14.00 3.37
CA LEU A 23 -19.44 14.58 3.24
C LEU A 23 -19.56 15.38 1.94
N ASP A 24 -18.47 16.02 1.54
CA ASP A 24 -18.34 16.92 0.40
C ASP A 24 -16.85 17.08 -0.01
N ASP A 25 -16.60 17.91 -1.02
CA ASP A 25 -15.26 18.21 -1.52
C ASP A 25 -14.35 18.95 -0.52
N ASN A 26 -14.93 19.56 0.52
CA ASN A 26 -14.20 20.31 1.56
C ASN A 26 -13.90 19.45 2.79
N SER A 27 -14.28 18.17 2.77
CA SER A 27 -14.02 17.25 3.86
C SER A 27 -12.52 17.09 4.10
N PRO A 28 -12.08 16.98 5.38
CA PRO A 28 -10.66 16.83 5.70
C PRO A 28 -10.06 15.63 4.99
N ALA A 29 -8.87 15.82 4.43
CA ALA A 29 -8.14 14.74 3.81
C ALA A 29 -7.52 13.79 4.85
N TYR A 30 -7.36 12.53 4.47
CA TYR A 30 -6.78 11.50 5.31
C TYR A 30 -5.31 11.28 4.98
N THR A 31 -4.59 10.71 5.93
CA THR A 31 -3.31 10.05 5.70
C THR A 31 -3.48 8.54 5.87
N MET A 32 -2.90 7.76 4.98
CA MET A 32 -2.81 6.30 5.10
C MET A 32 -1.34 5.90 5.16
N HIS A 33 -0.99 5.07 6.13
CA HIS A 33 0.31 4.42 6.25
C HIS A 33 0.12 2.95 5.90
N LEU A 34 0.53 2.56 4.69
CA LEU A 34 0.61 1.16 4.29
C LEU A 34 1.96 0.60 4.74
N ILE A 35 1.91 -0.45 5.55
CA ILE A 35 3.06 -1.14 6.12
C ILE A 35 3.23 -2.44 5.36
N VAL A 36 4.44 -2.65 4.84
CA VAL A 36 4.84 -3.81 4.06
C VAL A 36 5.88 -4.58 4.85
N ALA A 37 5.60 -5.84 5.15
CA ALA A 37 6.46 -6.69 5.97
C ALA A 37 6.57 -8.11 5.39
N ASN A 38 7.59 -8.85 5.81
CA ASN A 38 7.69 -10.28 5.56
C ASN A 38 7.32 -11.03 6.83
N THR A 39 6.29 -11.87 6.78
CA THR A 39 5.85 -12.71 7.91
C THR A 39 6.29 -14.18 7.78
N ARG A 40 7.11 -14.49 6.78
CA ARG A 40 7.67 -15.83 6.55
C ARG A 40 8.98 -16.00 7.32
N ASP A 41 9.38 -17.23 7.59
CA ASP A 41 10.67 -17.52 8.22
C ASP A 41 11.87 -17.35 7.27
N THR A 42 11.63 -17.29 5.97
CA THR A 42 12.65 -17.11 4.93
C THR A 42 12.70 -15.65 4.45
N PRO A 43 13.87 -15.10 4.11
CA PRO A 43 13.97 -13.78 3.51
C PRO A 43 13.20 -13.68 2.20
N VAL A 44 12.51 -12.55 2.01
CA VAL A 44 11.85 -12.19 0.75
C VAL A 44 12.58 -11.01 0.15
N TYR A 45 12.91 -11.09 -1.13
CA TYR A 45 13.54 -10.00 -1.86
C TYR A 45 12.50 -9.31 -2.73
N CYS A 46 12.55 -7.98 -2.81
CA CYS A 46 11.64 -7.17 -3.60
C CYS A 46 12.41 -6.07 -4.33
N ASN A 47 12.09 -5.85 -5.61
CA ASN A 47 12.68 -4.77 -6.41
C ASN A 47 11.66 -3.75 -6.91
N LYS A 48 10.36 -4.03 -6.80
CA LYS A 48 9.29 -3.09 -7.17
C LYS A 48 7.98 -3.44 -6.48
N ILE A 49 7.30 -2.44 -5.94
CA ILE A 49 5.89 -2.51 -5.54
C ILE A 49 5.13 -1.50 -6.39
N THR A 50 3.95 -1.86 -6.86
CA THR A 50 3.04 -0.97 -7.59
C THR A 50 1.69 -1.00 -6.90
N LEU A 51 1.17 0.17 -6.56
CA LEU A 51 -0.15 0.36 -6.00
C LEU A 51 -1.05 0.96 -7.08
N TYR A 52 -2.23 0.38 -7.25
CA TYR A 52 -3.30 0.96 -8.04
C TYR A 52 -4.42 1.40 -7.09
N LEU A 53 -4.62 2.71 -6.99
CA LEU A 53 -5.63 3.30 -6.12
C LEU A 53 -6.93 3.48 -6.93
N PRO A 54 -8.06 2.89 -6.49
CA PRO A 54 -9.33 3.07 -7.17
C PRO A 54 -9.88 4.48 -6.91
N SER A 55 -10.33 5.15 -7.97
CA SER A 55 -10.82 6.52 -7.95
C SER A 55 -12.04 6.66 -8.84
N GLY A 56 -13.05 7.37 -8.33
CA GLY A 56 -14.32 7.51 -9.00
C GLY A 56 -15.41 7.98 -8.04
N SER A 57 -16.65 7.61 -8.34
CA SER A 57 -17.87 8.03 -7.63
C SER A 57 -18.71 6.85 -7.10
N HIS A 58 -18.18 5.62 -7.15
CA HIS A 58 -18.83 4.41 -6.68
C HIS A 58 -18.34 3.96 -5.30
N GLU A 59 -19.07 3.02 -4.70
CA GLU A 59 -18.78 2.43 -3.38
C GLU A 59 -17.42 1.72 -3.33
N ALA A 60 -16.97 1.18 -4.47
CA ALA A 60 -15.67 0.50 -4.61
C ALA A 60 -14.48 1.46 -4.82
N ASP A 61 -14.73 2.75 -5.06
CA ASP A 61 -13.69 3.75 -5.26
C ASP A 61 -13.18 4.28 -3.92
N LEU A 62 -11.87 4.33 -3.72
CA LEU A 62 -11.27 4.78 -2.46
C LEU A 62 -11.35 6.30 -2.34
N VAL A 63 -10.92 6.99 -3.41
CA VAL A 63 -10.90 8.45 -3.47
C VAL A 63 -11.89 8.98 -4.49
N GLY A 64 -12.31 10.23 -4.31
CA GLY A 64 -13.18 10.91 -5.26
C GLY A 64 -12.54 11.05 -6.64
N ALA A 65 -13.37 11.06 -7.69
CA ALA A 65 -12.93 11.27 -9.06
C ALA A 65 -12.04 12.53 -9.19
N GLY A 66 -10.90 12.38 -9.87
CA GLY A 66 -9.94 13.48 -10.09
C GLY A 66 -9.12 13.90 -8.86
N LYS A 67 -9.26 13.24 -7.71
CA LYS A 67 -8.55 13.61 -6.47
C LYS A 67 -7.20 12.91 -6.27
N ILE A 68 -6.83 11.91 -7.10
CA ILE A 68 -5.55 11.19 -6.93
C ILE A 68 -4.35 12.10 -7.18
N SER A 69 -4.44 13.02 -8.13
CA SER A 69 -3.35 13.96 -8.44
C SER A 69 -2.90 14.78 -7.22
N ALA A 70 -3.80 15.00 -6.25
CA ALA A 70 -3.54 15.72 -5.01
C ALA A 70 -2.85 14.87 -3.93
N ILE A 71 -2.78 13.55 -4.08
CA ILE A 71 -2.13 12.66 -3.11
C ILE A 71 -0.63 12.95 -3.10
N ASN A 72 0.00 12.97 -1.94
CA ASN A 72 1.46 13.02 -1.83
C ASN A 72 1.96 11.73 -1.19
N GLY A 73 3.13 11.25 -1.60
CA GLY A 73 3.65 9.99 -1.12
C GLY A 73 5.09 10.08 -0.64
N GLU A 74 5.39 9.34 0.43
CA GLU A 74 6.74 9.16 0.94
C GLU A 74 6.92 7.71 1.40
N CYS A 75 8.16 7.23 1.38
CA CYS A 75 8.49 5.88 1.82
C CYS A 75 9.62 5.92 2.85
N SER A 76 9.62 4.99 3.80
CA SER A 76 10.75 4.80 4.72
C SER A 76 11.96 4.18 4.01
N ALA A 77 13.10 4.11 4.73
CA ALA A 77 14.32 3.40 4.29
C ALA A 77 14.84 3.83 2.91
N SER A 78 14.67 5.11 2.56
CA SER A 78 15.11 5.72 1.29
C SER A 78 14.50 5.08 0.03
N TRP A 79 13.40 4.34 0.16
CA TRP A 79 12.64 3.88 -1.00
C TRP A 79 12.07 5.08 -1.75
N THR A 80 12.00 4.97 -3.07
CA THR A 80 11.51 6.01 -3.94
C THR A 80 10.03 5.83 -4.18
N PHE A 81 9.24 6.85 -3.86
CA PHE A 81 7.84 6.96 -4.27
C PHE A 81 7.77 7.68 -5.62
N LYS A 82 7.15 7.07 -6.63
CA LYS A 82 6.95 7.68 -7.94
C LYS A 82 5.53 7.44 -8.45
N ARG A 83 4.78 8.52 -8.65
CA ARG A 83 3.52 8.48 -9.38
C ARG A 83 3.79 8.27 -10.88
N VAL A 84 3.14 7.26 -11.46
CA VAL A 84 3.23 6.96 -12.90
C VAL A 84 2.01 7.50 -13.65
N SER A 85 0.83 7.43 -13.03
CA SER A 85 -0.42 7.96 -13.56
C SER A 85 -1.35 8.43 -12.43
N ASP A 86 -2.55 8.85 -12.79
CA ASP A 86 -3.61 9.19 -11.84
C ASP A 86 -4.17 7.99 -11.07
N THR A 87 -3.75 6.76 -11.34
CA THR A 87 -4.15 5.59 -10.53
C THR A 87 -2.97 4.74 -10.11
N GLU A 88 -1.83 4.85 -10.79
CA GLU A 88 -0.66 4.01 -10.59
C GLU A 88 0.46 4.74 -9.84
N ILE A 89 0.91 4.12 -8.76
CA ILE A 89 2.05 4.53 -7.95
C ILE A 89 3.06 3.39 -7.92
N THR A 90 4.31 3.70 -8.23
CA THR A 90 5.42 2.76 -8.12
C THR A 90 6.32 3.11 -6.93
N ILE A 91 6.75 2.09 -6.21
CA ILE A 91 7.65 2.16 -5.06
C ILE A 91 8.85 1.27 -5.36
N THR A 92 10.04 1.87 -5.46
CA THR A 92 11.29 1.15 -5.79
C THR A 92 12.33 1.33 -4.69
N PRO A 93 13.15 0.30 -4.41
CA PRO A 93 14.17 0.38 -3.38
C PRO A 93 15.29 1.35 -3.77
N PRO A 94 16.12 1.77 -2.81
CA PRO A 94 17.25 2.65 -3.05
C PRO A 94 18.13 2.14 -4.21
N ASN A 95 18.57 3.06 -5.07
CA ASN A 95 19.41 2.78 -6.23
C ASN A 95 18.77 1.83 -7.27
N ASN A 96 17.45 1.64 -7.25
CA ASN A 96 16.69 0.75 -8.15
C ASN A 96 17.22 -0.70 -8.17
N LYS A 97 17.74 -1.16 -7.04
CA LYS A 97 18.24 -2.55 -6.88
C LYS A 97 17.17 -3.44 -6.25
N THR A 98 17.59 -4.40 -5.45
CA THR A 98 16.76 -5.30 -4.66
C THR A 98 16.89 -4.94 -3.19
N ALA A 99 15.79 -4.93 -2.47
CA ALA A 99 15.74 -4.86 -1.01
C ALA A 99 15.31 -6.21 -0.42
N GLY A 100 15.96 -6.62 0.66
CA GLY A 100 15.59 -7.82 1.42
C GLY A 100 14.68 -7.47 2.60
N PHE A 101 13.62 -8.24 2.76
CA PHE A 101 12.71 -8.21 3.91
C PHE A 101 13.01 -9.44 4.76
N VAL A 102 13.55 -9.21 5.95
CA VAL A 102 13.78 -10.28 6.93
C VAL A 102 12.43 -10.70 7.52
N GLY A 103 12.26 -12.00 7.72
CA GLY A 103 11.09 -12.57 8.36
C GLY A 103 10.85 -12.02 9.76
N ILE A 104 9.62 -11.57 10.01
CA ILE A 104 9.16 -11.14 11.31
C ILE A 104 8.30 -12.27 11.86
N LYS A 105 8.67 -12.81 13.02
CA LYS A 105 7.88 -13.82 13.72
C LYS A 105 6.57 -13.19 14.20
N ASP A 106 5.48 -13.96 14.22
CA ASP A 106 4.13 -13.46 14.55
C ASP A 106 4.06 -12.68 15.88
N GLN A 107 4.85 -13.08 16.88
CA GLN A 107 4.92 -12.41 18.19
C GLN A 107 5.43 -10.96 18.11
N ASP A 108 6.09 -10.57 17.01
CA ASP A 108 6.74 -9.28 16.81
C ASP A 108 6.00 -8.38 15.82
N ILE A 109 4.80 -8.77 15.33
CA ILE A 109 4.05 -7.97 14.34
C ILE A 109 3.71 -6.56 14.84
N LYS A 110 3.45 -6.38 16.14
CA LYS A 110 3.25 -5.03 16.72
C LYS A 110 4.53 -4.18 16.69
N SER A 111 5.69 -4.83 16.82
CA SER A 111 7.03 -4.24 16.70
C SER A 111 7.49 -4.09 15.25
N ALA A 112 6.87 -4.80 14.30
CA ALA A 112 7.17 -4.76 12.87
C ALA A 112 7.05 -3.36 12.27
N LEU A 113 6.17 -2.53 12.83
CA LEU A 113 6.06 -1.10 12.53
C LEU A 113 7.40 -0.34 12.66
N TYR A 114 8.34 -0.88 13.44
CA TYR A 114 9.59 -0.21 13.80
C TYR A 114 10.88 -0.88 13.31
N ILE A 115 10.90 -2.19 12.99
CA ILE A 115 12.19 -2.91 12.91
C ILE A 115 12.51 -3.50 11.52
N ALA A 116 11.54 -3.81 10.65
CA ALA A 116 11.86 -4.40 9.34
C ALA A 116 10.80 -4.18 8.24
N ALA A 117 9.84 -3.28 8.48
CA ALA A 117 8.80 -2.99 7.50
C ALA A 117 9.12 -1.74 6.66
N LEU A 118 8.76 -1.80 5.37
CA LEU A 118 8.66 -0.62 4.53
C LEU A 118 7.33 0.08 4.87
N ARG A 119 7.41 1.36 5.24
CA ARG A 119 6.23 2.22 5.43
C ARG A 119 6.05 3.09 4.20
N ILE A 120 4.92 2.95 3.53
CA ILE A 120 4.47 3.79 2.43
C ILE A 120 3.38 4.71 2.98
N THR A 121 3.64 6.01 3.00
CA THR A 121 2.69 7.01 3.49
C THR A 121 2.05 7.71 2.31
N LEU A 122 0.71 7.66 2.24
CA LEU A 122 -0.13 8.38 1.29
C LEU A 122 -0.86 9.49 2.03
N ARG A 123 -0.55 10.74 1.72
CA ARG A 123 -1.14 11.94 2.32
C ARG A 123 -2.15 12.57 1.38
N ASN A 124 -3.03 13.39 1.94
CA ASN A 124 -4.03 14.16 1.21
C ASN A 124 -5.04 13.28 0.45
N LEU A 125 -5.48 12.19 1.09
CA LEU A 125 -6.49 11.29 0.57
C LEU A 125 -7.89 11.88 0.78
N HIS A 126 -8.50 12.43 -0.27
CA HIS A 126 -9.90 12.83 -0.27
C HIS A 126 -10.79 11.62 -0.55
N ILE A 127 -11.29 11.00 0.52
CA ILE A 127 -12.06 9.76 0.46
C ILE A 127 -13.38 9.99 -0.28
N ASN A 128 -13.79 9.02 -1.08
CA ASN A 128 -15.06 9.05 -1.81
C ASN A 128 -16.27 9.18 -0.84
N THR A 129 -17.37 9.79 -1.30
CA THR A 129 -18.58 10.07 -0.50
C THR A 129 -19.51 8.86 -0.32
N ARG A 130 -19.29 7.77 -1.06
CA ARG A 130 -20.05 6.52 -1.00
C ARG A 130 -19.44 5.55 0.00
N ILE A 131 -20.29 5.08 0.92
CA ILE A 131 -19.95 4.06 1.90
C ILE A 131 -19.67 2.74 1.18
N GLY A 132 -18.67 1.98 1.63
CA GLY A 132 -18.31 0.71 1.02
C GLY A 132 -16.87 0.33 1.26
N THR A 133 -16.45 -0.80 0.69
CA THR A 133 -15.07 -1.29 0.75
C THR A 133 -14.41 -1.10 -0.60
N ALA A 134 -13.39 -0.24 -0.64
CA ALA A 134 -12.51 -0.12 -1.79
C ALA A 134 -11.43 -1.22 -1.74
N ARG A 135 -10.84 -1.54 -2.89
CA ARG A 135 -9.73 -2.49 -2.99
C ARG A 135 -8.54 -1.80 -3.62
N ILE A 136 -7.48 -1.60 -2.85
CA ILE A 136 -6.19 -1.20 -3.40
C ILE A 136 -5.60 -2.45 -4.04
N GLU A 137 -5.36 -2.40 -5.34
CA GLU A 137 -4.62 -3.46 -6.01
C GLU A 137 -3.13 -3.21 -5.81
N ILE A 138 -2.43 -4.26 -5.43
CA ILE A 138 -1.01 -4.23 -5.16
C ILE A 138 -0.37 -5.29 -6.03
N THR A 139 0.61 -4.89 -6.83
CA THR A 139 1.51 -5.84 -7.46
C THR A 139 2.91 -5.67 -6.93
N GLU A 140 3.52 -6.77 -6.53
CA GLU A 140 4.90 -6.82 -6.09
C GLU A 140 5.72 -7.64 -7.08
N ASN A 141 6.98 -7.28 -7.26
CA ASN A 141 7.94 -8.11 -7.96
C ASN A 141 8.91 -8.66 -6.91
N THR A 142 8.70 -9.91 -6.53
CA THR A 142 9.37 -10.55 -5.39
C THR A 142 9.91 -11.93 -5.72
N GLY A 143 10.88 -12.38 -4.92
CA GLY A 143 11.48 -13.70 -5.01
C GLY A 143 12.12 -14.12 -3.70
N GLU A 144 12.39 -15.42 -3.54
CA GLU A 144 13.09 -15.98 -2.36
C GLU A 144 14.62 -15.93 -2.50
N THR A 145 15.12 -15.49 -3.66
CA THR A 145 16.53 -15.26 -3.93
C THR A 145 16.74 -13.82 -4.42
N ASN A 146 17.95 -13.28 -4.24
CA ASN A 146 18.30 -11.93 -4.68
C ASN A 146 18.73 -11.86 -6.17
N ASN A 147 18.55 -12.95 -6.92
CA ASN A 147 18.83 -13.08 -8.34
C ASN A 147 17.65 -12.54 -9.17
N GLU A 148 17.91 -11.69 -10.16
CA GLU A 148 16.90 -11.12 -11.07
C GLU A 148 15.98 -12.16 -11.72
N ALA A 149 16.50 -13.33 -12.11
CA ALA A 149 15.71 -14.42 -12.70
C ALA A 149 14.76 -15.10 -11.72
N GLY A 150 14.93 -14.88 -10.41
CA GLY A 150 14.08 -15.44 -9.35
C GLY A 150 12.88 -14.55 -8.98
N PHE A 151 12.71 -13.40 -9.62
CA PHE A 151 11.61 -12.47 -9.35
C PHE A 151 10.39 -12.77 -10.20
N PHE A 152 9.22 -12.78 -9.56
CA PHE A 152 7.93 -12.93 -10.21
C PHE A 152 6.99 -11.83 -9.79
N ARG A 153 6.17 -11.37 -10.73
CA ARG A 153 5.07 -10.46 -10.44
C ARG A 153 3.96 -11.21 -9.72
N LYS A 154 3.62 -10.77 -8.52
CA LYS A 154 2.56 -11.32 -7.67
C LYS A 154 1.52 -10.26 -7.36
N TRP A 155 0.30 -10.71 -7.05
CA TRP A 155 -0.87 -9.85 -6.91
C TRP A 155 -1.51 -9.99 -5.53
N HIS A 156 -1.99 -8.86 -5.02
CA HIS A 156 -2.73 -8.77 -3.77
C HIS A 156 -3.81 -7.69 -3.87
N TYR A 157 -4.98 -7.96 -3.29
CA TYR A 157 -6.01 -6.95 -3.10
C TYR A 157 -6.10 -6.61 -1.62
N TYR A 158 -5.78 -5.36 -1.29
CA TYR A 158 -5.88 -4.86 0.07
C TYR A 158 -7.23 -4.14 0.28
N PRO A 159 -8.14 -4.70 1.09
CA PRO A 159 -9.45 -4.09 1.32
C PRO A 159 -9.33 -2.89 2.26
N VAL A 160 -10.02 -1.80 1.91
CA VAL A 160 -10.12 -0.58 2.72
C VAL A 160 -11.58 -0.21 2.89
N THR A 161 -12.09 -0.35 4.12
CA THR A 161 -13.49 -0.03 4.45
C THR A 161 -13.65 1.44 4.80
N LYS A 162 -14.64 2.09 4.17
CA LYS A 162 -15.05 3.47 4.43
C LYS A 162 -16.33 3.45 5.27
N PHE A 163 -16.32 4.09 6.43
CA PHE A 163 -17.44 4.11 7.36
C PHE A 163 -18.34 5.34 7.13
N PRO A 164 -19.64 5.24 7.44
CA PRO A 164 -20.51 6.43 7.53
C PRO A 164 -19.98 7.36 8.62
N ARG A 165 -20.04 8.66 8.34
CA ARG A 165 -19.65 9.71 9.29
C ARG A 165 -20.76 10.03 10.27
#